data_AF-A0A352DMC9-F1
#
_entry.id   AF-A0A352DMC9-F1
#
_cell.length_a   1.000
_cell.length_b   1.000
_cell.length_c   1.000
_cell.angle_alpha   90.00
_cell.angle_beta   90.00
_cell.angle_gamma   90.00
#
_symmetry.space_group_name_H-M   'P 1'
#
loop_
_entity.id
_entity.type
_entity.pdbx_description
1 polymer ?
#
loop_
_entity_poly.entity_id
_entity_poly.type
_entity_poly.pdbx_seq_one_letter_code
_entity_poly.pdbx_strand_id
1 'polypeptide(L)'
;MTKGDKRRNRRRYKVRYDRLAVFLLVMIVLAVVITSCVKAVTGKDVTEPIENQLPTAAPTDPAEATAPWEDVTLPEPEPVTEISKYKDYIAELHEYDDMFSGDLVLVNSDHEYKFIDGDIDVQTLYDHKSDCYDVSDNVVCLDSNVIEKLNDMMEAFSEERAKSPSGKSEDSTEAASEESTDEATEASTEEATEASTDEADEESAEEPTEEATKSAEDAGKKDDNSSSTGIWVFDGFRTFNEQAAKHSEGRSSFEAGHTDYHSGRTFDMLVMHDDATTDPFKPEDGYEWFTDHAADYGFIVRFPEDKSDLTGERARTYTYRYVGVPHAKYMTKHGLCLEEYIDALKGYTIDKPLEVEGDGCGYRIYYVPAPKSGKIEVLVPEKERYTVSGNNSDGFIVTVTTK
;
A
#
# COMPACT_ATOMS: atom_id res chain seq x y z
N MET A 1 36.63 3.51 58.47
CA MET A 1 37.73 3.29 57.48
C MET A 1 37.52 1.89 56.90
N THR A 2 37.44 1.60 55.60
CA THR A 2 37.59 2.38 54.36
C THR A 2 37.01 1.56 53.20
N LYS A 3 36.56 2.28 52.17
CA LYS A 3 35.93 1.85 50.91
C LYS A 3 36.76 0.83 50.11
N GLY A 4 36.07 -0.04 49.39
CA GLY A 4 36.60 -0.79 48.25
C GLY A 4 35.87 -0.41 46.96
N ASP A 5 36.37 0.61 46.26
CA ASP A 5 35.90 1.05 44.94
C ASP A 5 36.28 0.04 43.85
N LYS A 6 35.28 -0.52 43.14
CA LYS A 6 35.51 -1.23 41.87
C LYS A 6 35.66 -0.20 40.74
N ARG A 7 36.88 -0.03 40.23
CA ARG A 7 37.22 0.83 39.08
C ARG A 7 36.57 0.29 37.79
N ARG A 8 35.67 1.08 37.18
CA ARG A 8 35.21 0.93 35.79
C ARG A 8 36.34 1.33 34.84
N ASN A 9 36.79 0.40 33.99
CA ASN A 9 37.74 0.66 32.91
C ASN A 9 37.02 1.36 31.74
N ARG A 10 37.17 2.68 31.60
CA ARG A 10 36.77 3.41 30.37
C ARG A 10 37.86 3.24 29.33
N ARG A 11 37.61 2.46 28.27
CA ARG A 11 38.46 2.43 27.07
C ARG A 11 38.36 3.80 26.38
N ARG A 12 39.46 4.55 26.36
CA ARG A 12 39.59 5.78 25.55
C ARG A 12 39.78 5.38 24.09
N TYR A 13 38.84 5.76 23.23
CA TYR A 13 38.96 5.57 21.78
C TYR A 13 40.06 6.49 21.25
N LYS A 14 41.16 5.92 20.74
CA LYS A 14 42.17 6.69 20.00
C LYS A 14 41.66 6.81 18.56
N VAL A 15 41.19 7.99 18.19
CA VAL A 15 40.86 8.32 16.80
C VAL A 15 42.12 8.13 15.96
N ARG A 16 42.05 7.24 14.97
CA ARG A 16 43.16 7.03 14.02
C ARG A 16 43.12 8.17 13.01
N TYR A 17 43.98 9.17 13.21
CA TYR A 17 44.07 10.37 12.37
C TYR A 17 44.29 10.06 10.88
N ASP A 18 44.78 8.87 10.53
CA ASP A 18 44.90 8.41 9.15
C ASP A 18 43.56 8.35 8.40
N ARG A 19 42.45 7.96 9.07
CA ARG A 19 41.12 7.91 8.42
C ARG A 19 40.53 9.31 8.22
N LEU A 20 40.84 10.24 9.12
CA LEU A 20 40.45 11.65 8.99
C LEU A 20 41.24 12.35 7.88
N ALA A 21 42.52 12.03 7.71
CA ALA A 21 43.34 12.56 6.63
C ALA A 21 42.82 12.13 5.24
N VAL A 22 42.41 10.86 5.10
CA VAL A 22 41.80 10.36 3.85
C VAL A 22 40.45 11.03 3.57
N PHE A 23 39.60 11.20 4.59
CA PHE A 23 38.31 11.89 4.44
C PHE A 23 38.48 13.36 4.04
N LEU A 24 39.45 14.07 4.62
CA LEU A 24 39.80 15.44 4.23
C LEU A 24 40.28 15.53 2.78
N LEU A 25 41.06 14.55 2.32
CA LEU A 25 41.57 14.50 0.95
C LEU A 25 40.43 14.28 -0.06
N VAL A 26 39.48 13.40 0.26
CA VAL A 26 38.27 13.17 -0.55
C VAL A 26 37.40 14.43 -0.62
N MET A 27 37.19 15.13 0.50
CA MET A 27 36.41 16.37 0.52
C MET A 27 37.06 17.51 -0.28
N ILE A 28 38.39 17.60 -0.30
CA ILE A 28 39.12 18.57 -1.13
C ILE A 28 38.94 18.25 -2.61
N VAL A 29 39.01 16.97 -3.01
CA VAL A 29 38.76 16.56 -4.40
C VAL A 29 37.32 16.87 -4.81
N LEU A 30 36.34 16.59 -3.94
CA LEU A 30 34.93 16.89 -4.18
C LEU A 30 34.70 18.40 -4.37
N ALA A 31 35.32 19.23 -3.53
CA ALA A 31 35.24 20.69 -3.63
C ALA A 31 35.88 21.23 -4.93
N VAL A 32 36.98 20.63 -5.40
CA VAL A 32 37.61 20.97 -6.69
C VAL A 32 36.72 20.58 -7.88
N VAL A 33 36.05 19.42 -7.81
CA VAL A 33 35.09 18.99 -8.85
C VAL A 33 33.88 19.93 -8.88
N ILE A 34 33.29 20.26 -7.73
CA ILE A 34 32.14 21.18 -7.64
C ILE A 34 32.52 22.58 -8.15
N THR A 35 33.69 23.11 -7.78
CA THR A 35 34.16 24.41 -8.28
C THR A 35 34.50 24.39 -9.78
N SER A 36 34.88 23.25 -10.34
CA SER A 36 35.05 23.05 -11.78
C SER A 36 33.70 23.01 -12.51
N CYS A 37 32.65 22.44 -11.90
CA CYS A 37 31.30 22.40 -12.48
C CYS A 37 30.63 23.80 -12.50
N VAL A 38 30.85 24.63 -11.48
CA VAL A 38 30.24 25.98 -11.41
C VAL A 38 30.86 26.96 -12.42
N LYS A 39 32.10 26.76 -12.85
CA LYS A 39 32.75 27.58 -13.90
C LYS A 39 32.31 27.25 -15.33
N ALA A 40 31.61 26.13 -15.55
CA ALA A 40 31.08 25.74 -16.85
C ALA A 40 29.66 26.27 -17.13
N VAL A 41 28.96 26.79 -16.10
CA VAL A 41 27.54 27.17 -16.20
C VAL A 41 27.32 28.70 -16.21
N THR A 42 28.36 29.51 -15.98
CA THR A 42 28.24 30.98 -16.00
C THR A 42 28.88 31.58 -17.25
N GLY A 43 28.14 31.59 -18.36
CA GLY A 43 28.61 32.19 -19.59
C GLY A 43 27.59 32.30 -20.72
N LYS A 44 26.51 33.07 -20.54
CA LYS A 44 26.01 34.09 -21.49
C LYS A 44 24.64 34.65 -21.08
N ASP A 45 24.61 35.94 -20.81
CA ASP A 45 23.42 36.79 -20.82
C ASP A 45 22.80 36.83 -22.23
N VAL A 46 21.47 36.64 -22.33
CA VAL A 46 20.59 37.41 -23.23
C VAL A 46 19.20 37.52 -22.60
N THR A 47 18.81 38.76 -22.31
CA THR A 47 17.48 39.25 -21.94
C THR A 47 16.55 39.32 -23.16
N GLU A 48 15.27 38.97 -22.98
CA GLU A 48 14.01 39.63 -23.44
C GLU A 48 12.85 38.59 -23.54
N PRO A 49 11.58 39.02 -23.35
CA PRO A 49 10.46 38.15 -22.98
C PRO A 49 9.72 37.59 -24.20
N ILE A 50 9.24 36.34 -24.10
CA ILE A 50 8.41 35.73 -25.16
C ILE A 50 6.97 35.58 -24.69
N GLU A 51 6.14 36.22 -25.49
CA GLU A 51 4.70 36.36 -25.55
C GLU A 51 3.97 35.02 -25.74
N ASN A 52 2.82 34.88 -25.06
CA ASN A 52 1.86 33.78 -25.18
C ASN A 52 1.39 33.60 -26.63
N GLN A 53 1.54 32.40 -27.20
CA GLN A 53 0.67 31.92 -28.29
C GLN A 53 0.36 30.42 -28.14
N LEU A 54 -0.90 30.13 -27.82
CA LEU A 54 -1.58 28.85 -28.09
C LEU A 54 -1.61 28.59 -29.60
N PRO A 55 -1.46 27.35 -30.07
CA PRO A 55 -2.00 26.93 -31.35
C PRO A 55 -3.43 26.40 -31.19
N THR A 56 -4.36 27.09 -31.85
CA THR A 56 -5.71 26.61 -32.15
C THR A 56 -5.66 25.44 -33.13
N ALA A 57 -6.28 24.31 -32.78
CA ALA A 57 -6.68 23.28 -33.73
C ALA A 57 -8.21 23.15 -33.72
N ALA A 58 -8.81 23.24 -34.90
CA ALA A 58 -10.25 23.10 -35.15
C ALA A 58 -10.66 21.61 -35.23
N PRO A 59 -11.95 21.27 -35.04
CA PRO A 59 -12.39 19.92 -34.69
C PRO A 59 -12.54 19.04 -35.93
N THR A 60 -12.23 17.75 -35.78
CA THR A 60 -12.60 16.71 -36.75
C THR A 60 -13.58 15.76 -36.05
N ASP A 61 -14.76 15.60 -36.63
CA ASP A 61 -15.84 14.71 -36.15
C ASP A 61 -15.33 13.27 -35.90
N PRO A 62 -15.65 12.66 -34.75
CA PRO A 62 -15.49 11.23 -34.56
C PRO A 62 -16.72 10.48 -35.07
N ALA A 63 -16.49 9.56 -36.01
CA ALA A 63 -17.46 8.57 -36.43
C ALA A 63 -17.73 7.55 -35.31
N GLU A 64 -19.00 7.14 -35.24
CA GLU A 64 -19.64 6.26 -34.26
C GLU A 64 -18.89 4.96 -33.98
N ALA A 65 -18.66 4.68 -32.69
CA ALA A 65 -18.61 3.34 -32.13
C ALA A 65 -19.43 3.35 -30.84
N THR A 66 -20.71 2.95 -30.96
CA THR A 66 -21.65 2.83 -29.84
C THR A 66 -21.46 1.50 -29.12
N ALA A 67 -21.12 1.54 -27.83
CA ALA A 67 -21.35 0.44 -26.88
C ALA A 67 -22.24 0.95 -25.72
N PRO A 68 -23.12 0.11 -25.16
CA PRO A 68 -24.30 0.56 -24.42
C PRO A 68 -24.03 0.56 -22.91
N TRP A 69 -23.89 1.74 -22.32
CA TRP A 69 -24.21 1.94 -20.91
C TRP A 69 -25.19 3.11 -20.86
N GLU A 70 -26.36 2.86 -20.27
CA GLU A 70 -27.38 3.88 -20.08
C GLU A 70 -26.79 4.97 -19.18
N ASP A 71 -26.82 6.20 -19.67
CA ASP A 71 -26.53 7.42 -18.95
C ASP A 71 -27.52 7.56 -17.77
N VAL A 72 -27.16 7.00 -16.62
CA VAL A 72 -27.86 7.25 -15.37
C VAL A 72 -27.32 8.57 -14.83
N THR A 73 -27.92 9.68 -15.26
CA THR A 73 -27.76 10.97 -14.58
C THR A 73 -28.21 10.81 -13.12
N LEU A 74 -27.25 10.71 -12.20
CA LEU A 74 -27.50 10.78 -10.77
C LEU A 74 -28.10 12.17 -10.46
N PRO A 75 -29.24 12.23 -9.74
CA PRO A 75 -29.85 13.51 -9.39
C PRO A 75 -28.91 14.34 -8.52
N GLU A 76 -28.86 15.64 -8.80
CA GLU A 76 -28.14 16.62 -7.97
C GLU A 76 -28.66 16.55 -6.53
N PRO A 77 -27.78 16.48 -5.50
CA PRO A 77 -28.22 16.24 -4.13
C PRO A 77 -29.03 17.43 -3.60
N GLU A 78 -30.29 17.18 -3.25
CA GLU A 78 -31.12 18.13 -2.52
C GLU A 78 -30.47 18.46 -1.16
N PRO A 79 -30.43 19.74 -0.74
CA PRO A 79 -29.85 20.11 0.54
C PRO A 79 -30.60 19.42 1.70
N VAL A 80 -29.85 18.99 2.72
CA VAL A 80 -30.36 18.26 3.89
C VAL A 80 -31.16 19.21 4.82
N THR A 81 -32.29 19.73 4.35
CA THR A 81 -33.10 20.70 5.11
C THR A 81 -33.96 20.06 6.21
N GLU A 82 -33.84 18.75 6.45
CA GLU A 82 -34.61 18.02 7.46
C GLU A 82 -33.73 17.29 8.49
N ILE A 83 -32.74 17.96 9.10
CA ILE A 83 -32.04 17.44 10.29
C ILE A 83 -33.05 16.99 11.37
N SER A 84 -34.22 17.65 11.45
CA SER A 84 -35.30 17.30 12.38
C SER A 84 -35.86 15.87 12.23
N LYS A 85 -35.65 15.22 11.08
CA LYS A 85 -35.98 13.80 10.85
C LYS A 85 -35.09 12.87 11.67
N TYR A 86 -33.84 13.25 11.89
CA TYR A 86 -32.82 12.43 12.56
C TYR A 86 -32.51 12.98 13.95
N LYS A 87 -33.41 12.70 14.91
CA LYS A 87 -33.35 13.28 16.26
C LYS A 87 -32.09 12.99 17.07
N ASP A 88 -31.38 11.90 16.75
CA ASP A 88 -30.14 11.48 17.42
C ASP A 88 -28.88 11.76 16.57
N TYR A 89 -29.00 12.59 15.53
CA TYR A 89 -27.89 12.99 14.66
C TYR A 89 -27.66 14.51 14.74
N ILE A 90 -26.41 14.90 14.56
CA ILE A 90 -25.98 16.28 14.39
C ILE A 90 -25.40 16.47 12.98
N ALA A 91 -25.41 17.70 12.49
CA ALA A 91 -24.70 18.07 11.27
C ALA A 91 -23.31 18.58 11.62
N GLU A 92 -22.27 17.85 11.21
CA GLU A 92 -20.90 18.34 11.19
C GLU A 92 -20.64 19.09 9.89
N LEU A 93 -19.97 20.24 10.00
CA LEU A 93 -19.62 21.06 8.85
C LEU A 93 -18.20 20.74 8.42
N HIS A 94 -18.07 20.18 7.23
CA HIS A 94 -16.80 19.90 6.57
C HIS A 94 -16.51 20.96 5.50
N GLU A 95 -15.22 21.27 5.34
CA GLU A 95 -14.76 22.06 4.19
C GLU A 95 -14.64 21.16 2.95
N TYR A 96 -14.62 21.77 1.77
CA TYR A 96 -14.54 21.03 0.51
C TYR A 96 -13.31 20.11 0.43
N ASP A 97 -12.17 20.56 0.98
CA ASP A 97 -10.92 19.83 0.94
C ASP A 97 -10.91 18.57 1.84
N ASP A 98 -11.80 18.48 2.83
CA ASP A 98 -11.92 17.32 3.72
C ASP A 98 -12.38 16.06 2.96
N MET A 99 -12.93 16.21 1.75
CA MET A 99 -13.31 15.09 0.87
C MET A 99 -12.10 14.34 0.32
N PHE A 100 -10.91 14.92 0.38
CA PHE A 100 -9.67 14.34 -0.12
C PHE A 100 -8.78 13.76 0.99
N SER A 101 -9.32 13.58 2.20
CA SER A 101 -8.63 12.98 3.35
C SER A 101 -9.41 11.82 3.97
N GLY A 102 -8.71 10.98 4.72
CA GLY A 102 -9.25 9.79 5.39
C GLY A 102 -8.84 8.46 4.76
N ASP A 103 -9.18 7.36 5.43
CA ASP A 103 -8.65 6.03 5.10
C ASP A 103 -9.21 5.44 3.80
N LEU A 104 -10.34 5.96 3.32
CA LEU A 104 -11.06 5.50 2.13
C LEU A 104 -10.86 6.40 0.92
N VAL A 105 -9.85 7.28 0.94
CA VAL A 105 -9.45 8.02 -0.26
C VAL A 105 -8.98 7.04 -1.34
N LEU A 106 -9.67 7.05 -2.48
CA LEU A 106 -9.31 6.26 -3.65
C LEU A 106 -8.29 7.03 -4.47
N VAL A 107 -7.12 6.43 -4.69
CA VAL A 107 -6.09 6.97 -5.59
C VAL A 107 -5.84 5.98 -6.70
N ASN A 108 -5.96 6.44 -7.93
CA ASN A 108 -5.68 5.68 -9.15
C ASN A 108 -5.41 6.65 -10.30
N SER A 109 -5.41 6.15 -11.55
CA SER A 109 -5.19 6.96 -12.75
C SER A 109 -6.24 8.06 -12.97
N ASP A 110 -7.47 7.86 -12.51
CA ASP A 110 -8.56 8.85 -12.62
C ASP A 110 -8.63 9.80 -11.41
N HIS A 111 -8.14 9.36 -10.26
CA HIS A 111 -8.23 10.07 -8.99
C HIS A 111 -6.84 10.38 -8.42
N GLU A 112 -6.37 11.62 -8.64
CA GLU A 112 -5.13 12.12 -8.06
C GLU A 112 -5.25 12.30 -6.54
N TYR A 113 -4.24 11.87 -5.79
CA TYR A 113 -4.10 12.13 -4.36
C TYR A 113 -3.88 13.62 -4.10
N LYS A 114 -4.62 14.18 -3.14
CA LYS A 114 -4.42 15.56 -2.68
C LYS A 114 -3.66 15.54 -1.36
N PHE A 115 -2.51 16.20 -1.33
CA PHE A 115 -1.68 16.31 -0.13
C PHE A 115 -2.30 17.32 0.85
N ILE A 116 -3.37 16.91 1.52
CA ILE A 116 -4.07 17.71 2.53
C ILE A 116 -3.24 17.74 3.81
N ASP A 117 -2.96 18.94 4.32
CA ASP A 117 -2.23 19.13 5.57
C ASP A 117 -2.97 18.44 6.72
N GLY A 118 -2.32 17.47 7.36
CA GLY A 118 -2.89 16.72 8.48
C GLY A 118 -3.74 15.51 8.11
N ASP A 119 -3.84 15.13 6.82
CA ASP A 119 -4.44 13.83 6.44
C ASP A 119 -3.65 12.65 6.98
N ILE A 120 -2.32 12.78 7.02
CA ILE A 120 -1.39 11.72 7.44
C ILE A 120 -0.35 12.23 8.43
N ASP A 121 0.03 11.34 9.33
CA ASP A 121 1.17 11.51 10.25
C ASP A 121 2.28 10.55 9.86
N VAL A 122 3.11 10.96 8.90
CA VAL A 122 4.17 10.14 8.32
C VAL A 122 5.31 9.95 9.32
N GLN A 123 5.61 8.69 9.64
CA GLN A 123 6.70 8.30 10.54
C GLN A 123 7.57 7.23 9.89
N THR A 124 8.85 7.18 10.29
CA THR A 124 9.79 6.15 9.85
C THR A 124 9.38 4.80 10.42
N LEU A 125 9.20 3.79 9.55
CA LEU A 125 8.83 2.45 9.99
C LEU A 125 9.91 1.84 10.87
N TYR A 126 11.18 2.08 10.57
CA TYR A 126 12.32 1.55 11.32
C TYR A 126 12.30 1.91 12.82
N ASP A 127 11.91 3.14 13.18
CA ASP A 127 11.90 3.60 14.57
C ASP A 127 10.67 3.10 15.35
N HIS A 128 9.65 2.62 14.64
CA HIS A 128 8.33 2.33 15.18
C HIS A 128 7.86 0.88 14.93
N LYS A 129 8.67 0.05 14.25
CA LYS A 129 8.35 -1.35 13.99
C LYS A 129 8.36 -2.21 15.24
N SER A 130 7.58 -3.29 15.23
CA SER A 130 7.72 -4.37 16.20
C SER A 130 8.94 -5.27 15.88
N ASP A 131 9.23 -6.20 16.78
CA ASP A 131 10.28 -7.21 16.58
C ASP A 131 9.79 -8.38 15.69
N CYS A 132 8.55 -8.34 15.19
CA CYS A 132 7.93 -9.43 14.43
C CYS A 132 8.10 -9.33 12.91
N TYR A 133 8.80 -8.32 12.41
CA TYR A 133 9.19 -8.16 11.00
C TYR A 133 10.41 -7.24 10.89
N ASP A 134 11.04 -7.24 9.72
CA ASP A 134 12.18 -6.38 9.39
C ASP A 134 11.79 -5.31 8.37
N VAL A 135 12.64 -4.29 8.19
CA VAL A 135 12.41 -3.20 7.23
C VAL A 135 13.67 -3.04 6.39
N SER A 136 13.51 -2.83 5.08
CA SER A 136 14.62 -2.78 4.12
C SER A 136 15.65 -1.69 4.41
N ASP A 137 15.20 -0.56 4.96
CA ASP A 137 16.05 0.57 5.29
C ASP A 137 15.47 1.42 6.44
N ASN A 138 16.14 2.55 6.74
CA ASN A 138 15.74 3.48 7.80
C ASN A 138 14.87 4.65 7.29
N VAL A 139 14.41 4.61 6.03
CA VAL A 139 13.68 5.70 5.37
C VAL A 139 12.28 5.29 4.88
N VAL A 140 11.95 4.00 4.80
CA VAL A 140 10.58 3.54 4.60
C VAL A 140 9.69 4.18 5.68
N CYS A 141 8.67 4.90 5.23
CA CYS A 141 7.72 5.58 6.10
C CYS A 141 6.31 5.09 5.85
N LEU A 142 5.43 5.19 6.85
CA LEU A 142 3.99 4.98 6.72
C LEU A 142 3.27 6.00 7.60
N ASP A 143 1.96 6.13 7.41
CA ASP A 143 1.11 6.83 8.37
C ASP A 143 1.16 6.12 9.74
N SER A 144 1.17 6.88 10.84
CA SER A 144 1.40 6.33 12.17
C SER A 144 0.32 5.35 12.64
N ASN A 145 -0.94 5.54 12.23
CA ASN A 145 -2.01 4.57 12.51
C ASN A 145 -1.80 3.26 11.72
N VAL A 146 -1.26 3.37 10.49
CA VAL A 146 -0.93 2.22 9.65
C VAL A 146 0.20 1.40 10.26
N ILE A 147 1.22 2.06 10.84
CA ILE A 147 2.29 1.39 11.58
C ILE A 147 1.74 0.64 12.79
N GLU A 148 0.86 1.26 13.57
CA GLU A 148 0.22 0.63 14.73
C GLU A 148 -0.51 -0.65 14.31
N LYS A 149 -1.34 -0.57 13.27
CA LYS A 149 -2.14 -1.70 12.79
C LYS A 149 -1.28 -2.79 12.16
N LEU A 150 -0.20 -2.41 11.48
CA LEU A 150 0.77 -3.35 10.93
C LEU A 150 1.49 -4.11 12.06
N ASN A 151 1.90 -3.41 13.11
CA ASN A 151 2.51 -4.05 14.29
C ASN A 151 1.53 -5.02 14.95
N ASP A 152 0.27 -4.63 15.16
CA ASP A 152 -0.78 -5.49 15.72
C ASP A 152 -0.95 -6.78 14.89
N MET A 153 -0.99 -6.65 13.55
CA MET A 153 -1.11 -7.78 12.62
C MET A 153 0.10 -8.72 12.69
N MET A 154 1.32 -8.16 12.68
CA MET A 154 2.56 -8.93 12.71
C MET A 154 2.80 -9.63 14.04
N GLU A 155 2.44 -9.00 15.15
CA GLU A 155 2.49 -9.58 16.49
C GLU A 155 1.51 -10.75 16.62
N ALA A 156 0.27 -10.59 16.15
CA ALA A 156 -0.71 -11.66 16.16
C ALA A 156 -0.30 -12.86 15.28
N PHE A 157 0.26 -12.60 14.09
CA PHE A 157 0.82 -13.66 13.25
C PHE A 157 1.97 -14.40 13.96
N SER A 158 2.90 -13.67 14.58
CA SER A 158 4.02 -14.24 15.33
C SER A 158 3.55 -15.11 16.49
N GLU A 159 2.55 -14.65 17.24
CA GLU A 159 1.91 -15.43 18.31
C GLU A 159 1.24 -16.70 17.79
N GLU A 160 0.54 -16.63 16.67
CA GLU A 160 -0.11 -17.80 16.07
C GLU A 160 0.91 -18.83 15.57
N ARG A 161 1.98 -18.37 14.91
CA ARG A 161 3.09 -19.23 14.48
C ARG A 161 3.77 -19.92 15.67
N ALA A 162 3.90 -19.23 16.81
CA ALA A 162 4.46 -19.80 18.03
C ALA A 162 3.57 -20.89 18.66
N LYS A 163 2.24 -20.88 18.41
CA LYS A 163 1.30 -21.90 18.91
C LYS A 163 1.33 -23.21 18.11
N SER A 164 1.87 -23.19 16.90
CA SER A 164 2.01 -24.37 16.02
C SER A 164 3.46 -24.89 15.92
N PRO A 165 4.12 -25.32 17.01
CA PRO A 165 5.42 -25.97 16.90
C PRO A 165 5.24 -27.44 16.51
N SER A 166 4.90 -27.73 15.25
CA SER A 166 5.08 -29.07 14.69
C SER A 166 5.35 -29.06 13.18
N GLY A 167 6.61 -29.30 12.82
CA GLY A 167 7.06 -29.53 11.46
C GLY A 167 8.59 -29.56 11.45
N LYS A 168 9.20 -30.57 12.05
CA LYS A 168 10.62 -30.86 11.81
C LYS A 168 10.82 -31.02 10.30
N SER A 169 11.94 -30.51 9.79
CA SER A 169 12.48 -30.92 8.49
C SER A 169 12.54 -32.45 8.44
N GLU A 170 11.72 -33.07 7.60
CA GLU A 170 12.01 -34.42 7.13
C GLU A 170 13.01 -34.29 5.98
N ASP A 171 14.28 -34.19 6.36
CA ASP A 171 15.35 -34.77 5.57
C ASP A 171 15.10 -36.28 5.52
N SER A 172 14.68 -36.78 4.36
CA SER A 172 14.83 -38.19 4.03
C SER A 172 15.21 -38.33 2.57
N THR A 173 16.51 -38.34 2.36
CA THR A 173 17.13 -39.04 1.24
C THR A 173 17.01 -40.56 1.44
N GLU A 174 16.93 -41.25 0.30
CA GLU A 174 17.28 -42.66 0.05
C GLU A 174 16.14 -43.72 -0.04
N ALA A 175 15.67 -43.86 -1.29
CA ALA A 175 15.55 -45.08 -2.10
C ALA A 175 15.27 -46.44 -1.43
N ALA A 176 14.18 -47.07 -1.86
CA ALA A 176 14.16 -48.49 -2.20
C ALA A 176 13.11 -48.78 -3.30
N SER A 177 13.61 -49.29 -4.42
CA SER A 177 12.88 -49.97 -5.49
C SER A 177 12.13 -51.19 -4.98
N GLU A 178 10.94 -51.47 -5.52
CA GLU A 178 10.57 -52.83 -5.95
C GLU A 178 9.36 -52.80 -6.91
N GLU A 179 9.45 -53.70 -7.87
CA GLU A 179 8.70 -53.87 -9.12
C GLU A 179 7.61 -54.95 -8.95
N SER A 180 6.45 -54.81 -9.61
CA SER A 180 5.61 -55.91 -10.15
C SER A 180 4.27 -55.33 -10.65
N THR A 181 4.09 -55.16 -11.97
CA THR A 181 3.48 -56.07 -12.97
C THR A 181 1.96 -56.25 -12.87
N ASP A 182 1.30 -55.75 -13.94
CA ASP A 182 0.14 -56.28 -14.69
C ASP A 182 -1.22 -56.39 -13.93
N GLU A 183 -2.40 -56.12 -14.50
CA GLU A 183 -2.83 -56.26 -15.88
C GLU A 183 -4.14 -55.46 -16.11
N ALA A 184 -4.45 -55.22 -17.39
CA ALA A 184 -5.43 -54.31 -17.95
C ALA A 184 -6.89 -54.78 -17.94
N THR A 185 -7.81 -53.84 -18.13
CA THR A 185 -8.97 -54.00 -19.03
C THR A 185 -9.32 -52.68 -19.73
N GLU A 186 -9.28 -52.74 -21.07
CA GLU A 186 -9.79 -51.78 -22.07
C GLU A 186 -11.32 -51.55 -21.93
N ALA A 187 -12.01 -50.62 -22.59
CA ALA A 187 -11.81 -50.03 -23.91
C ALA A 187 -12.73 -48.81 -24.15
N SER A 188 -12.32 -48.02 -25.16
CA SER A 188 -13.16 -47.31 -26.16
C SER A 188 -13.82 -46.00 -25.70
N THR A 189 -13.75 -44.86 -26.42
CA THR A 189 -13.69 -44.65 -27.88
C THR A 189 -13.32 -43.18 -28.19
N GLU A 190 -12.49 -42.98 -29.24
CA GLU A 190 -12.46 -41.97 -30.35
C GLU A 190 -13.23 -40.63 -30.18
N GLU A 191 -12.78 -39.44 -30.60
CA GLU A 191 -12.20 -38.93 -31.88
C GLU A 191 -11.60 -37.52 -31.58
N ALA A 192 -10.37 -37.16 -31.97
CA ALA A 192 -9.93 -36.50 -33.21
C ALA A 192 -10.08 -34.95 -33.30
N THR A 193 -8.91 -34.28 -33.33
CA THR A 193 -8.50 -33.14 -34.21
C THR A 193 -9.24 -31.79 -34.04
N GLU A 194 -8.64 -30.59 -34.05
CA GLU A 194 -7.38 -30.06 -34.61
C GLU A 194 -6.81 -28.95 -33.72
N ALA A 195 -5.51 -28.72 -33.89
CA ALA A 195 -4.74 -27.63 -33.32
C ALA A 195 -5.07 -26.28 -33.98
N SER A 196 -5.22 -25.23 -33.18
CA SER A 196 -4.74 -23.89 -33.55
C SER A 196 -3.85 -23.38 -32.44
N THR A 197 -2.61 -23.11 -32.83
CA THR A 197 -1.57 -22.45 -32.05
C THR A 197 -1.99 -21.01 -31.79
N ASP A 198 -2.23 -20.66 -30.53
CA ASP A 198 -2.10 -19.29 -30.06
C ASP A 198 -0.91 -19.27 -29.10
N GLU A 199 0.12 -18.54 -29.51
CA GLU A 199 1.24 -18.18 -28.66
C GLU A 199 0.70 -17.39 -27.48
N ALA A 200 0.78 -17.99 -26.29
CA ALA A 200 0.64 -17.25 -25.05
C ALA A 200 1.92 -16.44 -24.89
N ASP A 201 1.81 -15.12 -25.09
CA ASP A 201 2.80 -14.17 -24.61
C ASP A 201 2.95 -14.39 -23.10
N GLU A 202 4.10 -14.94 -22.69
CA GLU A 202 4.60 -14.87 -21.31
C GLU A 202 4.83 -13.39 -21.00
N GLU A 203 3.77 -12.70 -20.58
CA GLU A 203 3.83 -11.32 -20.14
C GLU A 203 4.45 -11.30 -18.74
N SER A 204 5.77 -11.12 -18.72
CA SER A 204 6.65 -10.88 -17.58
C SER A 204 5.93 -10.16 -16.44
N ALA A 205 5.77 -10.84 -15.31
CA ALA A 205 5.59 -10.18 -14.03
C ALA A 205 6.72 -9.15 -13.86
N GLU A 206 6.40 -7.91 -13.50
CA GLU A 206 7.43 -6.97 -13.04
C GLU A 206 7.86 -7.47 -11.66
N GLU A 207 8.95 -8.22 -11.64
CA GLU A 207 9.63 -8.58 -10.40
C GLU A 207 10.14 -7.31 -9.69
N PRO A 208 10.21 -7.29 -8.35
CA PRO A 208 10.78 -6.17 -7.61
C PRO A 208 12.15 -5.78 -8.19
N THR A 209 12.36 -4.49 -8.42
CA THR A 209 13.56 -3.97 -9.11
C THR A 209 14.87 -4.49 -8.48
N GLU A 210 15.91 -4.76 -9.29
CA GLU A 210 17.26 -5.21 -8.84
C GLU A 210 17.89 -4.34 -7.72
N GLU A 211 17.42 -3.11 -7.52
CA GLU A 211 17.92 -2.25 -6.45
C GLU A 211 17.23 -2.49 -5.10
N ALA A 212 15.99 -2.98 -5.09
CA ALA A 212 15.30 -3.42 -3.88
C ALA A 212 15.94 -4.70 -3.31
N THR A 213 16.33 -5.63 -4.19
CA THR A 213 17.06 -6.86 -3.81
C THR A 213 18.46 -6.52 -3.29
N LYS A 214 19.15 -5.56 -3.93
CA LYS A 214 20.49 -5.11 -3.50
C LYS A 214 20.50 -4.31 -2.19
N SER A 215 19.44 -3.57 -1.87
CA SER A 215 19.36 -2.82 -0.60
C SER A 215 19.19 -3.76 0.61
N ALA A 216 18.56 -4.92 0.41
CA ALA A 216 18.42 -5.94 1.46
C ALA A 216 19.74 -6.70 1.73
N GLU A 217 20.63 -6.82 0.74
CA GLU A 217 21.92 -7.52 0.87
C GLU A 217 22.94 -6.82 1.81
N ASP A 218 22.84 -5.50 2.04
CA ASP A 218 23.80 -4.76 2.89
C ASP A 218 23.45 -4.81 4.40
N ALA A 219 22.34 -5.45 4.79
CA ALA A 219 21.88 -5.56 6.18
C ALA A 219 22.48 -6.75 6.99
N GLY A 220 23.57 -7.35 6.50
CA GLY A 220 24.12 -8.59 7.06
C GLY A 220 24.96 -8.44 8.33
N LYS A 221 24.33 -8.50 9.51
CA LYS A 221 24.90 -9.19 10.69
C LYS A 221 23.83 -9.68 11.67
N LYS A 222 23.44 -10.96 11.55
CA LYS A 222 22.51 -11.67 12.45
C LYS A 222 23.04 -11.71 13.89
N ASP A 223 22.19 -11.34 14.83
CA ASP A 223 22.21 -11.86 16.20
C ASP A 223 21.45 -13.20 16.18
N ASP A 224 22.11 -14.30 16.58
CA ASP A 224 21.63 -15.70 16.47
C ASP A 224 20.46 -16.06 17.43
N ASN A 225 19.57 -15.12 17.74
CA ASN A 225 18.40 -15.37 18.60
C ASN A 225 17.16 -14.57 18.17
N SER A 226 16.92 -14.44 16.86
CA SER A 226 15.71 -13.80 16.33
C SER A 226 14.70 -14.86 15.89
N SER A 227 13.50 -14.80 16.47
CA SER A 227 12.27 -15.40 15.99
C SER A 227 11.77 -14.67 14.73
N SER A 228 12.64 -14.47 13.75
CA SER A 228 12.32 -13.69 12.56
C SER A 228 11.23 -14.43 11.79
N THR A 229 10.15 -13.71 11.49
CA THR A 229 9.07 -14.22 10.64
C THR A 229 9.54 -14.40 9.20
N GLY A 230 10.70 -13.85 8.84
CA GLY A 230 11.21 -13.77 7.46
C GLY A 230 10.59 -12.62 6.67
N ILE A 231 9.62 -11.90 7.23
CA ILE A 231 8.87 -10.84 6.54
C ILE A 231 9.63 -9.52 6.64
N TRP A 232 9.77 -8.85 5.51
CA TRP A 232 10.34 -7.51 5.41
C TRP A 232 9.36 -6.56 4.74
N VAL A 233 9.21 -5.35 5.28
CA VAL A 233 8.55 -4.25 4.58
C VAL A 233 9.60 -3.46 3.84
N PHE A 234 9.44 -3.28 2.51
CA PHE A 234 10.49 -2.70 1.67
C PHE A 234 10.10 -1.43 0.91
N ASP A 235 8.81 -1.11 0.84
CA ASP A 235 8.32 0.13 0.25
C ASP A 235 7.09 0.62 1.01
N GLY A 236 6.81 1.92 0.93
CA GLY A 236 5.80 2.59 1.73
C GLY A 236 5.49 3.98 1.20
N PHE A 237 5.28 4.95 2.09
CA PHE A 237 5.01 6.34 1.73
C PHE A 237 6.04 6.90 0.75
N ARG A 238 5.54 7.60 -0.28
CA ARG A 238 6.35 8.34 -1.25
C ARG A 238 5.83 9.76 -1.36
N THR A 239 6.71 10.74 -1.38
CA THR A 239 6.36 12.12 -1.78
C THR A 239 6.07 12.18 -3.28
N PHE A 240 5.40 13.26 -3.72
CA PHE A 240 5.18 13.52 -5.15
C PHE A 240 6.48 13.43 -5.98
N ASN A 241 7.56 14.06 -5.50
CA ASN A 241 8.83 14.11 -6.21
C ASN A 241 9.54 12.75 -6.26
N GLU A 242 9.46 11.95 -5.19
CA GLU A 242 10.01 10.59 -5.18
C GLU A 242 9.29 9.68 -6.16
N GLN A 243 7.95 9.77 -6.22
CA GLN A 243 7.18 9.01 -7.21
C GLN A 243 7.49 9.48 -8.64
N ALA A 244 7.60 10.80 -8.86
CA ALA A 244 7.98 11.34 -10.17
C ALA A 244 9.35 10.82 -10.64
N ALA A 245 10.33 10.76 -9.71
CA ALA A 245 11.64 10.18 -9.98
C ALA A 245 11.53 8.69 -10.34
N LYS A 246 10.86 7.88 -9.50
CA LYS A 246 10.65 6.44 -9.75
C LYS A 246 9.99 6.19 -11.11
N HIS A 247 8.96 6.96 -11.46
CA HIS A 247 8.29 6.85 -12.76
C HIS A 247 9.23 7.19 -13.92
N SER A 248 9.96 8.32 -13.84
CA SER A 248 10.91 8.74 -14.89
C SER A 248 12.07 7.77 -15.10
N GLU A 249 12.43 7.02 -14.06
CA GLU A 249 13.46 5.98 -14.09
C GLU A 249 12.92 4.62 -14.56
N GLY A 250 11.62 4.49 -14.81
CA GLY A 250 10.97 3.23 -15.19
C GLY A 250 10.87 2.22 -14.05
N ARG A 251 10.95 2.67 -12.79
CA ARG A 251 10.86 1.83 -11.58
C ARG A 251 9.45 1.75 -11.01
N SER A 252 8.50 2.49 -11.60
CA SER A 252 7.09 2.45 -11.24
C SER A 252 6.25 2.85 -12.45
N SER A 253 5.18 2.10 -12.70
CA SER A 253 4.12 2.40 -13.67
C SER A 253 3.32 3.65 -13.30
N PHE A 254 3.19 3.96 -12.01
CA PHE A 254 2.33 5.06 -11.54
C PHE A 254 2.95 6.44 -11.77
N GLU A 255 2.15 7.35 -12.33
CA GLU A 255 2.47 8.77 -12.37
C GLU A 255 2.42 9.39 -10.97
N ALA A 256 3.21 10.44 -10.75
CA ALA A 256 3.16 11.19 -9.50
C ALA A 256 1.77 11.82 -9.30
N GLY A 257 1.24 11.72 -8.08
CA GLY A 257 -0.14 12.06 -7.75
C GLY A 257 -1.12 10.89 -7.92
N HIS A 258 -0.82 9.89 -8.74
CA HIS A 258 -1.76 8.81 -9.08
C HIS A 258 -1.37 7.46 -8.47
N THR A 259 -0.93 7.48 -7.21
CA THR A 259 -0.54 6.26 -6.51
C THR A 259 -0.91 6.26 -5.04
N ASP A 260 -1.40 5.12 -4.54
CA ASP A 260 -1.80 4.96 -3.15
C ASP A 260 -0.63 5.07 -2.15
N TYR A 261 0.63 4.95 -2.60
CA TYR A 261 1.78 5.18 -1.73
C TYR A 261 1.84 6.64 -1.23
N HIS A 262 1.24 7.60 -1.94
CA HIS A 262 1.15 8.98 -1.43
C HIS A 262 0.30 9.10 -0.16
N SER A 263 -0.65 8.19 0.04
CA SER A 263 -1.53 8.21 1.21
C SER A 263 -0.87 7.71 2.50
N GLY A 264 0.37 7.19 2.44
CA GLY A 264 1.03 6.56 3.59
C GLY A 264 0.36 5.29 4.12
N ARG A 265 -0.73 4.85 3.47
CA ARG A 265 -1.56 3.70 3.85
C ARG A 265 -1.27 2.44 3.04
N THR A 266 -0.27 2.49 2.15
CA THR A 266 0.13 1.37 1.30
C THR A 266 1.57 1.00 1.56
N PHE A 267 1.85 -0.30 1.65
CA PHE A 267 3.20 -0.84 1.81
C PHE A 267 3.37 -2.14 1.05
N ASP A 268 4.62 -2.46 0.73
CA ASP A 268 5.00 -3.69 0.05
C ASP A 268 5.83 -4.60 0.96
N MET A 269 5.57 -5.90 0.87
CA MET A 269 6.27 -6.92 1.65
C MET A 269 7.08 -7.89 0.78
N LEU A 270 8.17 -8.39 1.34
CA LEU A 270 8.93 -9.50 0.79
C LEU A 270 9.23 -10.54 1.88
N VAL A 271 9.61 -11.74 1.46
CA VAL A 271 10.13 -12.78 2.34
C VAL A 271 11.62 -12.92 2.08
N MET A 272 12.42 -12.88 3.14
CA MET A 272 13.86 -13.12 3.13
C MET A 272 14.15 -14.56 3.55
N HIS A 273 14.85 -15.30 2.70
CA HIS A 273 15.23 -16.68 2.94
C HIS A 273 16.59 -16.80 3.62
N ASP A 274 16.89 -17.99 4.17
CA ASP A 274 18.16 -18.23 4.87
C ASP A 274 19.40 -18.18 3.97
N ASP A 275 19.23 -18.40 2.67
CA ASP A 275 20.27 -18.27 1.66
C ASP A 275 20.46 -16.82 1.14
N ALA A 276 19.80 -15.85 1.79
CA ALA A 276 19.77 -14.43 1.46
C ALA A 276 19.11 -14.09 0.12
N THR A 277 18.32 -15.00 -0.45
CA THR A 277 17.41 -14.68 -1.54
C THR A 277 16.12 -14.05 -1.01
N THR A 278 15.44 -13.29 -1.87
CA THR A 278 14.18 -12.61 -1.54
C THR A 278 13.11 -12.93 -2.56
N ASP A 279 11.91 -13.23 -2.08
CA ASP A 279 10.72 -13.37 -2.92
C ASP A 279 9.66 -12.32 -2.55
N PRO A 280 8.85 -11.85 -3.51
CA PRO A 280 7.65 -11.08 -3.20
C PRO A 280 6.76 -11.86 -2.22
N PHE A 281 6.20 -11.16 -1.23
CA PHE A 281 5.35 -11.81 -0.24
C PHE A 281 4.12 -12.47 -0.87
N LYS A 282 3.86 -13.72 -0.48
CA LYS A 282 2.66 -14.47 -0.81
C LYS A 282 2.05 -15.04 0.48
N PRO A 283 0.73 -15.01 0.65
CA PRO A 283 0.06 -15.62 1.80
C PRO A 283 -0.06 -17.15 1.62
N GLU A 284 1.07 -17.79 1.37
CA GLU A 284 1.27 -19.22 1.12
C GLU A 284 2.51 -19.67 1.91
N ASP A 285 2.87 -20.95 1.86
CA ASP A 285 4.13 -21.48 2.42
C ASP A 285 4.40 -21.09 3.89
N GLY A 286 3.35 -21.15 4.73
CA GLY A 286 3.42 -20.80 6.15
C GLY A 286 2.98 -19.37 6.48
N TYR A 287 2.52 -18.60 5.48
CA TYR A 287 1.92 -17.27 5.63
C TYR A 287 0.41 -17.25 5.34
N GLU A 288 -0.25 -18.42 5.25
CA GLU A 288 -1.68 -18.55 4.91
C GLU A 288 -2.60 -17.79 5.87
N TRP A 289 -2.14 -17.58 7.10
CA TRP A 289 -2.83 -16.78 8.12
C TRP A 289 -3.23 -15.39 7.61
N PHE A 290 -2.43 -14.76 6.75
CA PHE A 290 -2.71 -13.42 6.24
C PHE A 290 -3.98 -13.37 5.39
N THR A 291 -4.33 -14.45 4.69
CA THR A 291 -5.54 -14.52 3.85
C THR A 291 -6.80 -14.33 4.68
N ASP A 292 -6.84 -14.91 5.88
CA ASP A 292 -8.02 -14.88 6.75
C ASP A 292 -8.01 -13.69 7.71
N HIS A 293 -6.84 -13.15 8.04
CA HIS A 293 -6.68 -12.23 9.16
C HIS A 293 -6.22 -10.82 8.81
N ALA A 294 -5.62 -10.55 7.64
CA ALA A 294 -5.18 -9.18 7.33
C ALA A 294 -6.33 -8.15 7.42
N ALA A 295 -7.53 -8.57 7.01
CA ALA A 295 -8.75 -7.78 7.09
C ALA A 295 -9.22 -7.49 8.54
N ASP A 296 -8.81 -8.32 9.50
CA ASP A 296 -9.07 -8.09 10.93
C ASP A 296 -8.33 -6.87 11.46
N TYR A 297 -7.24 -6.49 10.81
CA TYR A 297 -6.41 -5.33 11.15
C TYR A 297 -6.64 -4.14 10.20
N GLY A 298 -7.63 -4.24 9.31
CA GLY A 298 -8.00 -3.16 8.39
C GLY A 298 -7.20 -3.13 7.09
N PHE A 299 -6.48 -4.20 6.75
CA PHE A 299 -5.71 -4.28 5.50
C PHE A 299 -6.42 -5.12 4.44
N ILE A 300 -6.25 -4.70 3.19
CA ILE A 300 -6.64 -5.44 1.98
C ILE A 300 -5.41 -5.68 1.09
N VAL A 301 -5.46 -6.71 0.25
CA VAL A 301 -4.58 -6.78 -0.92
C VAL A 301 -5.06 -5.73 -1.91
N ARG A 302 -4.21 -4.75 -2.25
CA ARG A 302 -4.63 -3.57 -3.04
C ARG A 302 -4.92 -3.92 -4.51
N PHE A 303 -4.16 -4.87 -5.05
CA PHE A 303 -4.23 -5.33 -6.43
C PHE A 303 -4.53 -6.84 -6.47
N PRO A 304 -5.79 -7.24 -6.19
CA PRO A 304 -6.18 -8.65 -6.19
C PRO A 304 -6.20 -9.25 -7.60
N GLU A 305 -6.23 -10.57 -7.67
CA GLU A 305 -6.41 -11.32 -8.93
C GLU A 305 -7.72 -10.91 -9.63
N ASP A 306 -7.72 -10.99 -10.97
CA ASP A 306 -8.88 -10.69 -11.83
C ASP A 306 -9.47 -9.27 -11.74
N LYS A 307 -8.75 -8.31 -11.14
CA LYS A 307 -9.22 -6.91 -11.00
C LYS A 307 -8.34 -5.86 -11.70
N SER A 308 -7.38 -6.29 -12.52
CA SER A 308 -6.43 -5.37 -13.17
C SER A 308 -7.10 -4.32 -14.08
N ASP A 309 -8.19 -4.68 -14.76
CA ASP A 309 -8.99 -3.75 -15.57
C ASP A 309 -9.64 -2.63 -14.74
N LEU A 310 -9.86 -2.86 -13.44
CA LEU A 310 -10.50 -1.91 -12.52
C LEU A 310 -9.47 -1.11 -11.73
N THR A 311 -8.41 -1.76 -11.26
CA THR A 311 -7.34 -1.13 -10.48
C THR A 311 -6.34 -0.37 -11.35
N GLY A 312 -6.27 -0.70 -12.65
CA GLY A 312 -5.26 -0.19 -13.57
C GLY A 312 -3.87 -0.78 -13.34
N GLU A 313 -3.76 -1.86 -12.57
CA GLU A 313 -2.49 -2.47 -12.18
C GLU A 313 -2.62 -3.99 -12.09
N ARG A 314 -1.56 -4.70 -12.48
CA ARG A 314 -1.51 -6.16 -12.45
C ARG A 314 -1.64 -6.69 -11.02
N ALA A 315 -2.17 -7.90 -10.90
CA ALA A 315 -2.35 -8.55 -9.62
C ALA A 315 -1.02 -8.74 -8.89
N ARG A 316 -0.99 -8.39 -7.59
CA ARG A 316 0.18 -8.50 -6.72
C ARG A 316 -0.25 -8.81 -5.30
N THR A 317 0.26 -9.92 -4.76
CA THR A 317 -0.08 -10.44 -3.42
C THR A 317 0.63 -9.70 -2.29
N TYR A 318 1.67 -8.92 -2.61
CA TYR A 318 2.58 -8.32 -1.63
C TYR A 318 2.28 -6.86 -1.30
N THR A 319 1.36 -6.21 -2.02
CA THR A 319 0.98 -4.82 -1.79
C THR A 319 -0.30 -4.74 -0.96
N TYR A 320 -0.17 -4.24 0.26
CA TYR A 320 -1.28 -4.11 1.19
C TYR A 320 -1.66 -2.65 1.37
N ARG A 321 -2.98 -2.39 1.43
CA ARG A 321 -3.56 -1.05 1.66
C ARG A 321 -4.43 -1.08 2.91
N TYR A 322 -4.19 -0.14 3.82
CA TYR A 322 -5.06 0.11 4.97
C TYR A 322 -6.32 0.89 4.57
N VAL A 323 -7.48 0.35 4.93
CA VAL A 323 -8.80 0.96 4.75
C VAL A 323 -9.63 0.94 6.05
N GLY A 324 -9.06 0.39 7.12
CA GLY A 324 -9.71 0.28 8.43
C GLY A 324 -10.74 -0.85 8.54
N VAL A 325 -11.09 -1.17 9.79
CA VAL A 325 -12.22 -2.05 10.13
C VAL A 325 -13.47 -1.17 10.28
N PRO A 326 -14.61 -1.54 9.69
CA PRO A 326 -14.96 -2.86 9.13
C PRO A 326 -14.77 -2.98 7.61
N HIS A 327 -14.27 -1.94 6.95
CA HIS A 327 -14.18 -1.84 5.49
C HIS A 327 -13.40 -3.01 4.89
N ALA A 328 -12.20 -3.29 5.40
CA ALA A 328 -11.36 -4.38 4.91
C ALA A 328 -12.05 -5.75 5.00
N LYS A 329 -12.80 -6.00 6.10
CA LYS A 329 -13.56 -7.25 6.27
C LYS A 329 -14.67 -7.40 5.25
N TYR A 330 -15.42 -6.33 4.99
CA TYR A 330 -16.46 -6.35 3.98
C TYR A 330 -15.86 -6.61 2.59
N MET A 331 -14.81 -5.87 2.24
CA MET A 331 -14.13 -6.01 0.94
C MET A 331 -13.61 -7.43 0.72
N THR A 332 -12.93 -7.99 1.71
CA THR A 332 -12.37 -9.35 1.66
C THR A 332 -13.48 -10.40 1.52
N LYS A 333 -14.54 -10.30 2.34
CA LYS A 333 -15.68 -11.23 2.29
C LYS A 333 -16.41 -11.20 0.95
N HIS A 334 -16.43 -10.06 0.27
CA HIS A 334 -17.16 -9.85 -0.97
C HIS A 334 -16.27 -9.86 -2.22
N GLY A 335 -14.96 -10.07 -2.08
CA GLY A 335 -14.01 -10.11 -3.20
C GLY A 335 -13.92 -8.80 -3.97
N LEU A 336 -13.96 -7.67 -3.27
CA LEU A 336 -13.97 -6.32 -3.87
C LEU A 336 -12.58 -5.69 -3.84
N CYS A 337 -12.19 -5.03 -4.93
CA CYS A 337 -11.12 -4.02 -4.89
C CYS A 337 -11.64 -2.68 -4.32
N LEU A 338 -10.74 -1.73 -4.07
CA LEU A 338 -11.12 -0.44 -3.47
C LEU A 338 -12.08 0.36 -4.37
N GLU A 339 -11.85 0.32 -5.68
CA GLU A 339 -12.70 0.98 -6.68
C GLU A 339 -14.15 0.50 -6.59
N GLU A 340 -14.36 -0.82 -6.64
CA GLU A 340 -15.70 -1.42 -6.52
C GLU A 340 -16.34 -1.12 -5.17
N TYR A 341 -15.55 -1.12 -4.10
CA TYR A 341 -16.08 -0.84 -2.77
C TYR A 341 -16.57 0.60 -2.63
N ILE A 342 -15.79 1.57 -3.09
CA ILE A 342 -16.16 2.99 -3.05
C ILE A 342 -17.42 3.25 -3.89
N ASP A 343 -17.52 2.63 -5.06
CA ASP A 343 -18.73 2.74 -5.89
C ASP A 343 -19.96 2.10 -5.21
N ALA A 344 -19.80 0.88 -4.67
CA ALA A 344 -20.87 0.18 -3.97
C ALA A 344 -21.41 0.97 -2.76
N LEU A 345 -20.53 1.65 -2.02
CA LEU A 345 -20.91 2.45 -0.85
C LEU A 345 -21.88 3.60 -1.19
N LYS A 346 -21.84 4.15 -2.42
CA LYS A 346 -22.75 5.22 -2.87
C LYS A 346 -24.22 4.81 -2.85
N GLY A 347 -24.50 3.50 -2.89
CA GLY A 347 -25.86 2.95 -2.80
C GLY A 347 -26.45 2.92 -1.38
N TYR A 348 -25.65 3.21 -0.34
CA TYR A 348 -26.08 3.15 1.06
C TYR A 348 -26.22 4.54 1.65
N THR A 349 -27.40 4.83 2.21
CA THR A 349 -27.72 6.13 2.80
C THR A 349 -27.97 5.99 4.29
N ILE A 350 -28.06 7.10 5.02
CA ILE A 350 -28.41 7.10 6.45
C ILE A 350 -29.73 6.35 6.76
N ASP A 351 -30.69 6.33 5.83
CA ASP A 351 -31.96 5.61 5.97
C ASP A 351 -31.83 4.10 5.67
N LYS A 352 -30.81 3.71 4.90
CA LYS A 352 -30.54 2.33 4.49
C LYS A 352 -29.02 2.10 4.52
N PRO A 353 -28.40 2.06 5.71
CA PRO A 353 -26.96 1.91 5.83
C PRO A 353 -26.55 0.48 5.48
N LEU A 354 -25.29 0.30 5.09
CA LEU A 354 -24.65 -0.99 5.03
C LEU A 354 -24.35 -1.45 6.46
N GLU A 355 -24.79 -2.65 6.82
CA GLU A 355 -24.51 -3.26 8.11
C GLU A 355 -23.37 -4.28 7.98
N VAL A 356 -22.33 -4.11 8.80
CA VAL A 356 -21.14 -4.97 8.80
C VAL A 356 -20.77 -5.33 10.23
N GLU A 357 -20.28 -6.55 10.46
CA GLU A 357 -19.70 -6.96 11.73
C GLU A 357 -18.17 -7.00 11.63
N GLY A 358 -17.47 -6.53 12.65
CA GLY A 358 -16.01 -6.53 12.70
C GLY A 358 -15.49 -6.27 14.11
N ASP A 359 -14.37 -6.90 14.46
CA ASP A 359 -13.68 -6.68 15.74
C ASP A 359 -14.60 -6.71 16.99
N GLY A 360 -15.55 -7.66 16.99
CA GLY A 360 -16.53 -7.83 18.07
C GLY A 360 -17.62 -6.75 18.14
N CYS A 361 -17.68 -5.84 17.18
CA CYS A 361 -18.66 -4.76 17.07
C CYS A 361 -19.51 -4.89 15.80
N GLY A 362 -20.72 -4.30 15.83
CA GLY A 362 -21.48 -4.02 14.61
C GLY A 362 -21.14 -2.63 14.08
N TYR A 363 -21.39 -2.39 12.81
CA TYR A 363 -21.19 -1.11 12.16
C TYR A 363 -22.33 -0.78 11.20
N ARG A 364 -22.63 0.51 11.10
CA ARG A 364 -23.50 1.07 10.05
C ARG A 364 -22.67 2.04 9.22
N ILE A 365 -22.62 1.81 7.91
CA ILE A 365 -21.84 2.61 6.97
C ILE A 365 -22.79 3.25 5.98
N TYR A 366 -22.63 4.54 5.71
CA TYR A 366 -23.43 5.23 4.70
C TYR A 366 -22.64 6.33 4.01
N TYR A 367 -23.02 6.59 2.77
CA TYR A 367 -22.45 7.64 1.94
C TYR A 367 -23.25 8.94 2.09
N VAL A 368 -22.51 10.06 2.09
CA VAL A 368 -23.05 11.43 2.09
C VAL A 368 -22.46 12.18 0.89
N PRO A 369 -23.28 12.52 -0.12
CA PRO A 369 -22.79 13.25 -1.29
C PRO A 369 -22.34 14.66 -0.92
N ALA A 370 -21.22 15.09 -1.49
CA ALA A 370 -20.68 16.43 -1.31
C ALA A 370 -21.03 17.33 -2.52
N PRO A 371 -21.53 18.57 -2.30
CA PRO A 371 -21.64 19.55 -3.36
C PRO A 371 -20.27 19.95 -3.91
N LYS A 372 -20.23 20.40 -5.17
CA LYS A 372 -18.99 20.79 -5.88
C LYS A 372 -18.23 22.00 -5.30
N SER A 373 -18.79 22.66 -4.29
CA SER A 373 -18.15 23.78 -3.59
C SER A 373 -18.92 24.13 -2.32
N GLY A 374 -18.23 24.77 -1.36
CA GLY A 374 -18.83 25.28 -0.13
C GLY A 374 -18.69 24.31 1.03
N LYS A 375 -19.39 24.60 2.13
CA LYS A 375 -19.42 23.74 3.31
C LYS A 375 -20.34 22.55 3.05
N ILE A 376 -19.91 21.36 3.45
CA ILE A 376 -20.70 20.14 3.39
C ILE A 376 -21.25 19.85 4.79
N GLU A 377 -22.54 19.57 4.87
CA GLU A 377 -23.19 19.09 6.09
C GLU A 377 -23.19 17.56 6.09
N VAL A 378 -22.38 16.95 6.96
CA VAL A 378 -22.31 15.50 7.16
C VAL A 378 -23.10 15.15 8.42
N LEU A 379 -24.15 14.35 8.25
CA LEU A 379 -24.94 13.86 9.39
C LEU A 379 -24.18 12.73 10.09
N VAL A 380 -23.91 12.91 11.39
CA VAL A 380 -23.22 11.95 12.25
C VAL A 380 -24.00 11.75 13.56
N PRO A 381 -23.91 10.57 14.20
CA PRO A 381 -24.65 10.31 15.42
C PRO A 381 -24.11 11.12 16.61
N GLU A 382 -25.00 11.56 17.51
CA GLU A 382 -24.62 12.40 18.66
C GLU A 382 -23.87 11.61 19.75
N LYS A 383 -24.12 10.29 19.88
CA LYS A 383 -23.68 9.49 21.04
C LYS A 383 -22.76 8.33 20.68
N GLU A 384 -22.97 7.75 19.52
CA GLU A 384 -22.19 6.65 18.99
C GLU A 384 -20.81 7.13 18.54
N ARG A 385 -19.84 6.20 18.52
CA ARG A 385 -18.55 6.48 17.89
C ARG A 385 -18.70 6.40 16.39
N TYR A 386 -18.02 7.27 15.67
CA TYR A 386 -17.99 7.25 14.22
C TYR A 386 -16.63 7.72 13.68
N THR A 387 -16.39 7.39 12.42
CA THR A 387 -15.38 8.03 11.58
C THR A 387 -16.03 8.61 10.34
N VAL A 388 -15.38 9.61 9.75
CA VAL A 388 -15.75 10.21 8.47
C VAL A 388 -14.51 10.17 7.59
N SER A 389 -14.62 9.59 6.40
CA SER A 389 -13.58 9.62 5.38
C SER A 389 -14.13 10.24 4.12
N GLY A 390 -13.37 11.11 3.48
CA GLY A 390 -13.60 11.43 2.08
C GLY A 390 -13.37 10.19 1.20
N ASN A 391 -13.97 10.19 0.02
CA ASN A 391 -13.73 9.17 -1.02
C ASN A 391 -12.80 9.65 -2.14
N ASN A 392 -12.21 10.84 -2.00
CA ASN A 392 -11.36 11.51 -2.99
C ASN A 392 -12.07 11.95 -4.28
N SER A 393 -13.41 11.97 -4.31
CA SER A 393 -14.16 12.27 -5.54
C SER A 393 -15.37 13.16 -5.34
N ASP A 394 -16.40 12.66 -4.64
CA ASP A 394 -17.73 13.24 -4.68
C ASP A 394 -18.52 13.14 -3.36
N GLY A 395 -17.92 12.62 -2.29
CA GLY A 395 -18.59 12.59 -1.01
C GLY A 395 -17.79 12.00 0.14
N PHE A 396 -18.51 11.78 1.22
CA PHE A 396 -18.00 11.24 2.48
C PHE A 396 -18.61 9.88 2.76
N ILE A 397 -17.85 9.04 3.44
CA ILE A 397 -18.26 7.75 3.98
C ILE A 397 -18.24 7.89 5.49
N VAL A 398 -19.41 7.73 6.10
CA VAL A 398 -19.56 7.76 7.55
C VAL A 398 -19.68 6.34 8.07
N THR A 399 -18.84 5.97 9.02
CA THR A 399 -18.80 4.65 9.63
C THR A 399 -19.14 4.77 11.10
N VAL A 400 -20.33 4.30 11.50
CA VAL A 400 -20.81 4.35 12.87
C VAL A 400 -20.59 3.01 13.54
N THR A 401 -19.89 2.99 14.68
CA THR A 401 -19.75 1.80 15.52
C THR A 401 -21.01 1.59 16.36
N THR A 402 -21.64 0.43 16.21
CA THR A 402 -22.80 -0.01 16.99
C THR A 402 -22.40 -1.09 18.00
N LYS A 403 -22.99 -1.05 19.20
CA LYS A 403 -22.77 -2.03 20.26
C LYS A 403 -23.62 -3.28 20.11
#